data_AF-A0A1G0LWT9-F1
#
_entry.id   AF-A0A1G0LWT9-F1
#
_cell.length_a   1.000
_cell.length_b   1.000
_cell.length_c   1.000
_cell.angle_alpha   90.00
_cell.angle_beta   90.00
_cell.angle_gamma   90.00
#
_symmetry.space_group_name_H-M   'P 1'
#
loop_
_entity.id
_entity.type
_entity.pdbx_description
1 polymer ?
#
loop_
_entity_poly.entity_id
_entity_poly.type
_entity_poly.pdbx_seq_one_letter_code
_entity_poly.pdbx_strand_id
1 'polypeptide(L)'
;MKAGTVGHLYSLDSEPDRFYSSGMPSIRIPSGTIVKPRQSYSREDLADTLAELCQPGSDFTGFISFESNNNLHLLFFFKGAPYSAGKSIGEKPFSLSIREFFREISLPENSVASVSVHATDPVLLKCLLIFIQDNLTVKAPVALINLEAVLDRIRQESADALIILEKQGLFNFFFFKDGNRGKSYYSDPDVAANDSVAMDEQVLEYAFREGDVDALVYRNMATMGAADSDSIDLAQMLSLLVSRKQGTTLAADSAADRKIRLSVTGGPLAGKSFEARIPCVLGRKDSDIIVADPMVSKTHAAIRLMEGRLTLVDLNSTNGTTLNEQPVKQQELKNGDVIGMGSTFLKFLGVTPE
;
A
#
# COMPACT_ATOMS: atom_id res chain seq x y z
N MET A 1 57.45 -7.33 32.65
CA MET A 1 57.41 -6.97 31.21
C MET A 1 56.34 -7.84 30.57
N LYS A 2 55.13 -7.32 30.30
CA LYS A 2 54.58 -6.94 28.96
C LYS A 2 54.79 -8.05 27.91
N ALA A 3 53.82 -8.54 27.13
CA ALA A 3 52.51 -8.09 26.65
C ALA A 3 51.70 -9.36 26.25
N GLY A 4 50.39 -9.43 25.94
CA GLY A 4 49.33 -8.47 25.65
C GLY A 4 48.40 -9.09 24.57
N THR A 5 47.09 -9.20 24.89
CA THR A 5 45.88 -9.02 24.03
C THR A 5 45.76 -9.86 22.73
N VAL A 6 44.64 -10.47 22.33
CA VAL A 6 43.25 -9.99 22.26
C VAL A 6 42.27 -11.18 22.26
N GLY A 7 41.32 -11.17 23.19
CA GLY A 7 40.07 -11.93 23.09
C GLY A 7 38.99 -11.01 22.54
N HIS A 8 38.33 -11.41 21.45
CA HIS A 8 37.12 -10.73 20.98
C HIS A 8 35.93 -11.28 21.75
N LEU A 9 35.47 -10.51 22.75
CA LEU A 9 34.10 -10.59 23.25
C LEU A 9 33.18 -10.07 22.14
N TYR A 10 32.28 -10.92 21.65
CA TYR A 10 31.03 -10.44 21.07
C TYR A 10 30.11 -10.08 22.22
N SER A 11 29.87 -8.79 22.40
CA SER A 11 28.83 -8.28 23.30
C SER A 11 27.47 -8.64 22.69
N LEU A 12 26.82 -9.63 23.30
CA LEU A 12 25.38 -9.84 23.21
C LEU A 12 24.73 -8.68 23.97
N ASP A 13 24.34 -7.62 23.27
CA ASP A 13 23.37 -6.63 23.74
C ASP A 13 22.81 -5.90 22.51
N SER A 14 21.79 -6.49 21.90
CA SER A 14 20.74 -5.73 21.22
C SER A 14 19.44 -6.38 21.62
N GLU A 15 18.83 -5.81 22.66
CA GLU A 15 17.48 -6.19 23.07
C GLU A 15 16.52 -6.04 21.88
N PRO A 16 15.54 -6.96 21.70
CA PRO A 16 14.49 -6.74 20.73
C PRO A 16 13.63 -5.58 21.22
N ASP A 17 13.54 -4.51 20.43
CA ASP A 17 12.72 -3.32 20.67
C ASP A 17 11.27 -3.70 21.01
N ARG A 18 11.00 -3.91 22.31
CA ARG A 18 9.66 -4.00 22.88
C ARG A 18 9.13 -2.58 23.13
N PHE A 19 8.97 -1.82 22.05
CA PHE A 19 8.23 -0.56 22.07
C PHE A 19 7.03 -0.67 21.14
N TYR A 20 5.93 -1.23 21.66
CA TYR A 20 4.60 -0.96 21.12
C TYR A 20 4.20 0.46 21.51
N SER A 21 4.78 1.46 20.84
CA SER A 21 4.45 2.87 21.02
C SER A 21 3.72 3.42 19.80
N SER A 22 2.69 4.22 20.08
CA SER A 22 1.87 4.95 19.12
C SER A 22 2.71 5.77 18.14
N GLY A 23 2.65 5.45 16.85
CA GLY A 23 3.37 6.16 15.78
C GLY A 23 3.90 5.29 14.64
N MET A 24 3.82 3.96 14.76
CA MET A 24 4.08 3.05 13.65
C MET A 24 2.93 3.08 12.63
N PRO A 25 3.19 2.90 11.32
CA PRO A 25 2.15 2.64 10.35
C PRO A 25 1.36 1.42 10.79
N SER A 26 0.08 1.44 10.46
CA SER A 26 -0.83 0.34 10.77
C SER A 26 -0.42 -1.01 10.15
N ILE A 27 0.54 -1.00 9.21
CA ILE A 27 1.08 -2.19 8.57
C ILE A 27 2.61 -2.20 8.50
N ARG A 28 3.15 -3.41 8.35
CA ARG A 28 4.55 -3.73 8.11
C ARG A 28 4.62 -4.64 6.90
N ILE A 29 5.48 -4.27 5.95
CA ILE A 29 5.75 -5.02 4.74
C ILE A 29 7.22 -5.46 4.73
N PRO A 30 7.59 -6.52 4.00
CA PRO A 30 8.98 -6.94 3.93
C PRO A 30 9.86 -5.84 3.32
N SER A 31 10.93 -5.48 4.04
CA SER A 31 11.76 -4.31 3.72
C SER A 31 12.94 -4.61 2.79
N GLY A 32 13.36 -5.87 2.65
CA GLY A 32 14.64 -6.17 2.01
C GLY A 32 15.81 -5.56 2.81
N THR A 33 16.81 -5.04 2.12
CA THR A 33 18.01 -4.44 2.74
C THR A 33 17.78 -2.98 3.08
N ILE A 34 17.89 -2.63 4.36
CA ILE A 34 17.81 -1.22 4.81
C ILE A 34 19.06 -0.48 4.33
N VAL A 35 18.87 0.50 3.44
CA VAL A 35 19.93 1.39 2.94
C VAL A 35 20.05 2.62 3.81
N LYS A 36 18.91 3.23 4.15
CA LYS A 36 18.82 4.30 5.15
C LYS A 36 17.77 3.92 6.18
N PRO A 37 18.13 3.83 7.47
CA PRO A 37 17.18 3.47 8.52
C PRO A 37 16.11 4.55 8.68
N ARG A 38 15.05 4.20 9.40
CA ARG A 38 13.97 5.14 9.73
C ARG A 38 14.53 6.36 10.46
N GLN A 39 14.26 7.53 9.90
CA GLN A 39 14.65 8.82 10.46
C GLN A 39 13.52 9.84 10.35
N SER A 40 13.57 10.90 11.14
CA SER A 40 12.63 12.01 11.04
C SER A 40 12.63 12.61 9.64
N TYR A 41 11.45 12.94 9.13
CA TYR A 41 11.32 13.54 7.81
C TYR A 41 11.82 14.99 7.82
N SER A 42 12.68 15.31 6.86
CA SER A 42 12.93 16.67 6.41
C SER A 42 12.91 16.72 4.88
N ARG A 43 12.53 17.86 4.32
CA ARG A 43 12.50 18.06 2.85
C ARG A 43 13.89 18.02 2.24
N GLU A 44 14.88 18.56 2.96
CA GLU A 44 16.28 18.61 2.54
C GLU A 44 16.86 17.21 2.47
N ASP A 45 16.70 16.39 3.52
CA ASP A 45 17.19 15.01 3.55
C ASP A 45 16.54 14.13 2.47
N LEU A 46 15.24 14.35 2.20
CA LEU A 46 14.55 13.63 1.13
C LEU A 46 15.04 14.08 -0.25
N ALA A 47 15.29 15.38 -0.46
CA ALA A 47 15.85 15.89 -1.71
C ALA A 47 17.24 15.30 -1.98
N ASP A 48 18.12 15.28 -0.97
CA ASP A 48 19.45 14.69 -1.08
C ASP A 48 19.39 13.19 -1.36
N THR A 49 18.46 12.49 -0.69
CA THR A 49 18.21 11.08 -0.95
C THR A 49 17.75 10.83 -2.39
N LEU A 50 16.81 11.62 -2.91
CA LEU A 50 16.37 11.47 -4.31
C LEU A 50 17.52 11.73 -5.29
N ALA A 51 18.33 12.75 -5.04
CA ALA A 51 19.50 13.06 -5.84
C ALA A 51 20.52 11.91 -5.84
N GLU A 52 20.71 11.24 -4.69
CA GLU A 52 21.56 10.06 -4.55
C GLU A 52 21.04 8.84 -5.32
N LEU A 53 19.75 8.55 -5.20
CA LEU A 53 19.17 7.37 -5.85
C LEU A 53 19.07 7.53 -7.37
N CYS A 54 18.86 8.75 -7.86
CA CYS A 54 18.65 9.06 -9.29
C CYS A 54 19.92 9.49 -10.03
N GLN A 55 21.11 9.28 -9.45
CA GLN A 55 22.37 9.62 -10.13
C GLN A 55 22.50 8.90 -11.48
N PRO A 56 23.09 9.53 -12.52
CA PRO A 56 23.32 8.87 -13.80
C PRO A 56 24.09 7.56 -13.63
N GLY A 57 23.53 6.45 -14.10
CA GLY A 57 24.13 5.11 -13.99
C GLY A 57 23.82 4.37 -12.67
N SER A 58 23.00 4.94 -11.78
CA SER A 58 22.48 4.24 -10.61
C SER A 58 21.73 2.97 -11.01
N ASP A 59 22.02 1.87 -10.32
CA ASP A 59 21.33 0.59 -10.47
C ASP A 59 20.30 0.35 -9.34
N PHE A 60 20.06 1.37 -8.52
CA PHE A 60 19.21 1.26 -7.34
C PHE A 60 17.82 0.72 -7.70
N THR A 61 17.43 -0.36 -7.01
CA THR A 61 16.15 -1.02 -7.18
C THR A 61 15.59 -1.26 -5.79
N GLY A 62 14.44 -0.65 -5.50
CA GLY A 62 13.95 -0.56 -4.14
C GLY A 62 12.86 0.48 -3.97
N PHE A 63 12.69 0.98 -2.75
CA PHE A 63 11.68 1.98 -2.45
C PHE A 63 12.09 2.90 -1.30
N ILE A 64 11.46 4.08 -1.29
CA ILE A 64 11.41 4.97 -0.14
C ILE A 64 10.09 4.71 0.58
N SER A 65 10.15 4.48 1.89
CA SER A 65 8.98 4.49 2.77
C SER A 65 8.86 5.86 3.43
N PHE A 66 7.67 6.44 3.39
CA PHE A 66 7.29 7.64 4.12
C PHE A 66 6.09 7.33 5.01
N GLU A 67 6.22 7.58 6.30
CA GLU A 67 5.23 7.20 7.31
C GLU A 67 4.73 8.43 8.05
N SER A 68 3.41 8.63 8.06
CA SER A 68 2.78 9.74 8.78
C SER A 68 1.32 9.41 9.12
N ASN A 69 0.85 9.80 10.31
CA ASN A 69 -0.56 9.63 10.71
C ASN A 69 -1.14 8.21 10.43
N ASN A 70 -0.39 7.16 10.78
CA ASN A 70 -0.70 5.74 10.51
C ASN A 70 -0.76 5.32 9.03
N ASN A 71 -0.48 6.23 8.10
CA ASN A 71 -0.37 5.94 6.68
C ASN A 71 1.07 5.60 6.33
N LEU A 72 1.22 4.66 5.41
CA LEU A 72 2.48 4.31 4.77
C LEU A 72 2.39 4.73 3.31
N HIS A 73 3.30 5.58 2.85
CA HIS A 73 3.46 5.94 1.45
C HIS A 73 4.75 5.31 0.92
N LEU A 74 4.71 4.81 -0.30
CA LEU A 74 5.81 4.11 -0.94
C LEU A 74 6.11 4.77 -2.29
N LEU A 75 7.38 5.09 -2.53
CA LEU A 75 7.89 5.51 -3.84
C LEU A 75 8.91 4.48 -4.31
N PHE A 76 8.59 3.78 -5.39
CA PHE A 76 9.37 2.69 -5.94
C PHE A 76 10.34 3.18 -7.02
N PHE A 77 11.54 2.62 -7.02
CA PHE A 77 12.59 2.89 -7.99
C PHE A 77 13.02 1.60 -8.68
N PHE A 78 13.27 1.70 -9.98
CA PHE A 78 13.83 0.62 -10.78
C PHE A 78 15.03 1.14 -11.58
N LYS A 79 16.21 0.61 -11.30
CA LYS A 79 17.49 1.05 -11.91
C LYS A 79 17.68 2.57 -11.84
N GLY A 80 17.52 3.13 -10.64
CA GLY A 80 17.69 4.55 -10.34
C GLY A 80 16.55 5.46 -10.83
N ALA A 81 15.62 4.98 -11.65
CA ALA A 81 14.49 5.77 -12.13
C ALA A 81 13.26 5.59 -11.21
N PRO A 82 12.48 6.66 -10.95
CA PRO A 82 11.20 6.52 -10.26
C PRO A 82 10.24 5.72 -11.15
N TYR A 83 9.61 4.70 -10.57
CA TYR A 83 8.88 3.68 -11.35
C TYR A 83 7.39 3.63 -10.99
N SER A 84 7.06 3.60 -9.71
CA SER A 84 5.67 3.52 -9.25
C SER A 84 5.54 4.17 -7.88
N ALA A 85 4.32 4.46 -7.45
CA ALA A 85 4.05 4.95 -6.12
C ALA A 85 2.74 4.40 -5.58
N GLY A 86 2.58 4.44 -4.26
CA GLY A 86 1.35 4.08 -3.63
C GLY A 86 1.30 4.41 -2.15
N LYS A 87 0.21 4.03 -1.51
CA LYS A 87 0.02 4.16 -0.08
C LYS A 87 -0.77 3.00 0.50
N SER A 88 -0.71 2.84 1.81
CA SER A 88 -1.63 2.01 2.57
C SER A 88 -2.38 2.84 3.60
N ILE A 89 -3.69 2.65 3.64
CA ILE A 89 -4.58 3.18 4.69
C ILE A 89 -5.10 1.96 5.45
N GLY A 90 -4.63 1.78 6.69
CA GLY A 90 -4.80 0.49 7.36
C GLY A 90 -4.09 -0.62 6.56
N GLU A 91 -4.73 -1.78 6.49
CA GLU A 91 -4.30 -2.94 5.69
C GLU A 91 -4.51 -2.82 4.17
N LYS A 92 -5.08 -1.70 3.70
CA LYS A 92 -5.50 -1.58 2.30
C LYS A 92 -4.49 -0.81 1.47
N PRO A 93 -3.91 -1.43 0.44
CA PRO A 93 -3.04 -0.75 -0.50
C PRO A 93 -3.79 0.09 -1.57
N PHE A 94 -3.11 1.12 -2.05
CA PHE A 94 -3.58 2.07 -3.05
C PHE A 94 -2.42 2.44 -3.98
N SER A 95 -2.60 2.30 -5.29
CA SER A 95 -1.69 2.92 -6.25
C SER A 95 -1.88 4.44 -6.28
N LEU A 96 -0.79 5.16 -6.53
CA LEU A 96 -0.74 6.61 -6.71
C LEU A 96 0.08 6.93 -7.96
N SER A 97 -0.15 8.11 -8.55
CA SER A 97 0.88 8.69 -9.41
C SER A 97 2.06 9.19 -8.55
N ILE A 98 3.23 9.35 -9.14
CA ILE A 98 4.41 9.87 -8.42
C ILE A 98 4.16 11.32 -7.99
N ARG A 99 3.51 12.15 -8.81
CA ARG A 99 3.07 13.50 -8.41
C ARG A 99 2.14 13.48 -7.21
N GLU A 100 1.21 12.53 -7.16
CA GLU A 100 0.29 12.39 -6.03
C GLU A 100 1.00 11.98 -4.74
N PHE A 101 2.00 11.09 -4.83
CA PHE A 101 2.87 10.78 -3.70
C PHE A 101 3.51 12.05 -3.12
N PHE A 102 4.18 12.87 -3.95
CA PHE A 102 4.82 14.11 -3.49
C PHE A 102 3.83 15.11 -2.88
N ARG A 103 2.62 15.18 -3.44
CA ARG A 103 1.54 16.02 -2.91
C ARG A 103 1.07 15.54 -1.53
N GLU A 104 0.92 14.23 -1.33
CA GLU A 104 0.45 13.68 -0.06
C GLU A 104 1.50 13.75 1.06
N ILE A 105 2.79 13.65 0.74
CA ILE A 105 3.87 13.80 1.73
C ILE A 105 4.21 15.27 2.05
N SER A 106 3.56 16.23 1.38
CA SER A 106 3.74 17.67 1.60
C SER A 106 3.03 18.16 2.87
N LEU A 107 3.54 17.69 4.01
CA LEU A 107 2.95 17.94 5.31
C LEU A 107 3.20 19.37 5.85
N PRO A 108 2.31 19.89 6.74
CA PRO A 108 2.59 21.07 7.56
C PRO A 108 3.87 20.94 8.39
N GLU A 109 4.53 22.06 8.72
CA GLU A 109 5.83 22.10 9.43
C GLU A 109 5.84 21.34 10.76
N ASN A 110 4.70 21.25 11.45
CA ASN A 110 4.59 20.57 12.75
C ASN A 110 4.18 19.10 12.66
N SER A 111 4.19 18.50 11.46
CA SER A 111 3.75 17.11 11.29
C SER A 111 4.85 16.14 11.65
N VAL A 112 4.53 15.13 12.44
CA VAL A 112 5.45 14.03 12.74
C VAL A 112 5.39 13.02 11.59
N ALA A 113 6.48 12.91 10.87
CA ALA A 113 6.65 11.92 9.81
C ALA A 113 8.06 11.36 9.82
N SER A 114 8.22 10.17 9.27
CA SER A 114 9.51 9.51 9.13
C SER A 114 9.72 8.94 7.74
N VAL A 115 10.98 8.87 7.32
CA VAL A 115 11.39 8.34 6.02
C VAL A 115 12.44 7.23 6.20
N SER A 116 12.44 6.25 5.32
CA SER A 116 13.49 5.21 5.23
C SER A 116 13.68 4.76 3.78
N VAL A 117 14.85 4.19 3.48
CA VAL A 117 15.21 3.74 2.13
C VAL A 117 15.60 2.27 2.16
N HIS A 118 15.05 1.51 1.23
CA HIS A 118 15.09 0.05 1.22
C HIS A 118 15.48 -0.44 -0.17
N ALA A 119 16.56 -1.20 -0.27
CA ALA A 119 16.94 -1.92 -1.48
C ALA A 119 16.28 -3.31 -1.50
N THR A 120 15.82 -3.73 -2.66
CA THR A 120 15.11 -4.99 -2.84
C THR A 120 15.72 -5.79 -3.96
N ASP A 121 15.68 -7.12 -3.87
CA ASP A 121 15.84 -7.94 -5.06
C ASP A 121 14.63 -7.74 -6.02
N PRO A 122 14.77 -8.07 -7.33
CA PRO A 122 13.69 -7.83 -8.30
C PRO A 122 12.38 -8.57 -8.01
N VAL A 123 12.43 -9.72 -7.33
CA VAL A 123 11.23 -10.51 -6.98
C VAL A 123 10.48 -9.82 -5.84
N LEU A 124 11.19 -9.34 -4.80
CA LEU A 124 10.55 -8.56 -3.74
C LEU A 124 9.92 -7.27 -4.28
N LEU A 125 10.63 -6.53 -5.14
CA LEU A 125 10.07 -5.34 -5.78
C LEU A 125 8.77 -5.67 -6.52
N LYS A 126 8.76 -6.75 -7.30
CA LYS A 126 7.57 -7.21 -8.02
C LYS A 126 6.42 -7.53 -7.06
N CYS A 127 6.70 -8.21 -5.94
CA CYS A 127 5.66 -8.53 -4.95
C CYS A 127 5.06 -7.27 -4.31
N LEU A 128 5.90 -6.29 -3.96
CA LEU A 128 5.44 -5.01 -3.41
C LEU A 128 4.59 -4.23 -4.42
N LEU A 129 4.94 -4.26 -5.71
CA LEU A 129 4.14 -3.65 -6.78
C LEU A 129 2.79 -4.36 -6.95
N ILE A 130 2.75 -5.69 -6.91
CA ILE A 130 1.49 -6.45 -6.96
C ILE A 130 0.61 -6.10 -5.76
N PHE A 131 1.20 -6.06 -4.56
CA PHE A 131 0.51 -5.66 -3.34
C PHE A 131 -0.08 -4.26 -3.47
N ILE A 132 0.72 -3.26 -3.89
CA ILE A 132 0.26 -1.87 -3.92
C ILE A 132 -0.81 -1.60 -5.01
N GLN A 133 -0.79 -2.38 -6.09
CA GLN A 133 -1.75 -2.29 -7.19
C GLN A 133 -3.08 -3.02 -6.90
N ASP A 134 -3.12 -3.82 -5.83
CA ASP A 134 -4.31 -4.45 -5.23
C ASP A 134 -5.25 -5.21 -6.19
N ASN A 135 -4.68 -5.95 -7.14
CA ASN A 135 -5.45 -6.85 -8.01
C ASN A 135 -5.58 -8.27 -7.40
N LEU A 136 -6.00 -8.36 -6.13
CA LEU A 136 -6.11 -9.63 -5.43
C LEU A 136 -7.22 -10.52 -6.00
N THR A 137 -6.99 -11.83 -5.97
CA THR A 137 -7.97 -12.84 -6.40
C THR A 137 -8.86 -13.27 -5.24
N VAL A 138 -8.29 -13.45 -4.05
CA VAL A 138 -9.00 -13.86 -2.82
C VAL A 138 -8.38 -13.17 -1.61
N LYS A 139 -9.21 -12.67 -0.68
CA LYS A 139 -8.83 -12.33 0.70
C LYS A 139 -9.80 -13.05 1.65
N ALA A 140 -9.29 -13.89 2.54
CA ALA A 140 -10.09 -14.58 3.54
C ALA A 140 -9.24 -15.02 4.74
N PRO A 141 -9.83 -15.18 5.94
CA PRO A 141 -9.16 -15.83 7.06
C PRO A 141 -8.69 -17.23 6.66
N VAL A 142 -7.50 -17.64 7.12
CA VAL A 142 -6.94 -18.97 6.87
C VAL A 142 -7.94 -20.07 7.27
N ALA A 143 -8.68 -19.88 8.37
CA ALA A 143 -9.70 -20.83 8.83
C ALA A 143 -10.87 -21.04 7.85
N LEU A 144 -11.08 -20.15 6.88
CA LEU A 144 -12.18 -20.19 5.91
C LEU A 144 -11.71 -20.51 4.48
N ILE A 145 -10.41 -20.67 4.25
CA ILE A 145 -9.84 -21.01 2.94
C ILE A 145 -9.10 -22.34 3.04
N ASN A 146 -9.34 -23.24 2.08
CA ASN A 146 -8.54 -24.46 1.96
C ASN A 146 -7.20 -24.11 1.29
N LEU A 147 -6.24 -23.66 2.10
CA LEU A 147 -4.95 -23.18 1.62
C LEU A 147 -4.13 -24.30 0.97
N GLU A 148 -4.21 -25.53 1.48
CA GLU A 148 -3.60 -26.71 0.85
C GLU A 148 -4.11 -26.90 -0.59
N ALA A 149 -5.43 -26.82 -0.81
CA ALA A 149 -6.02 -26.92 -2.15
C ALA A 149 -5.64 -25.72 -3.06
N VAL A 150 -5.32 -24.56 -2.51
CA VAL A 150 -4.77 -23.42 -3.28
C VAL A 150 -3.34 -23.72 -3.72
N LEU A 151 -2.49 -24.19 -2.80
CA LEU A 151 -1.10 -24.58 -3.07
C LEU A 151 -1.02 -25.73 -4.07
N ASP A 152 -1.88 -26.74 -3.93
CA ASP A 152 -1.98 -27.86 -4.86
C ASP A 152 -2.31 -27.39 -6.28
N ARG A 153 -3.26 -26.45 -6.43
CA ARG A 153 -3.59 -25.88 -7.73
C ARG A 153 -2.44 -25.07 -8.32
N ILE A 154 -1.78 -24.24 -7.53
CA ILE A 154 -0.57 -23.49 -7.95
C ILE A 154 0.47 -24.47 -8.52
N ARG A 155 0.73 -25.58 -7.82
CA ARG A 155 1.68 -26.61 -8.23
C ARG A 155 1.23 -27.38 -9.48
N GLN A 156 -0.01 -27.84 -9.53
CA GLN A 156 -0.54 -28.63 -10.65
C GLN A 156 -0.61 -27.83 -11.95
N GLU A 157 -0.92 -26.55 -11.86
CA GLU A 157 -1.02 -25.65 -13.01
C GLU A 157 0.34 -25.03 -13.39
N SER A 158 1.41 -25.31 -12.65
CA SER A 158 2.71 -24.64 -12.78
C SER A 158 2.57 -23.12 -12.80
N ALA A 159 1.69 -22.58 -11.95
CA ALA A 159 1.30 -21.18 -12.02
C ALA A 159 2.25 -20.28 -11.23
N ASP A 160 2.44 -19.06 -11.74
CA ASP A 160 2.97 -17.98 -10.92
C ASP A 160 1.87 -17.47 -9.97
N ALA A 161 2.22 -17.22 -8.72
CA ALA A 161 1.30 -16.70 -7.72
C ALA A 161 2.04 -15.92 -6.64
N LEU A 162 1.33 -15.02 -5.97
CA LEU A 162 1.79 -14.41 -4.73
C LEU A 162 0.75 -14.71 -3.66
N ILE A 163 1.16 -15.37 -2.60
CA ILE A 163 0.37 -15.53 -1.38
C ILE A 163 0.95 -14.57 -0.36
N ILE A 164 0.11 -13.74 0.25
CA ILE A 164 0.47 -12.89 1.37
C ILE A 164 -0.31 -13.37 2.58
N LEU A 165 0.40 -13.65 3.67
CA LEU A 165 -0.22 -13.95 4.95
C LEU A 165 -0.07 -12.72 5.85
N GLU A 166 -1.21 -12.20 6.28
CA GLU A 166 -1.32 -11.03 7.13
C GLU A 166 -1.71 -11.46 8.54
N LYS A 167 -1.00 -10.94 9.54
CA LYS A 167 -1.30 -11.14 10.95
C LYS A 167 -1.00 -9.86 11.73
N GLN A 168 -2.02 -9.22 12.28
CA GLN A 168 -1.89 -8.01 13.11
C GLN A 168 -1.10 -6.88 12.41
N GLY A 169 -1.32 -6.70 11.12
CA GLY A 169 -0.63 -5.72 10.27
C GLY A 169 0.76 -6.16 9.82
N LEU A 170 1.25 -7.35 10.17
CA LEU A 170 2.48 -7.93 9.65
C LEU A 170 2.17 -8.73 8.38
N PHE A 171 2.74 -8.33 7.25
CA PHE A 171 2.54 -8.99 5.97
C PHE A 171 3.77 -9.81 5.58
N ASN A 172 3.61 -11.11 5.37
CA ASN A 172 4.66 -12.01 4.88
C ASN A 172 4.32 -12.47 3.46
N PHE A 173 5.28 -12.36 2.55
CA PHE A 173 5.08 -12.55 1.11
C PHE A 173 5.71 -13.86 0.66
N PHE A 174 4.94 -14.68 -0.05
CA PHE A 174 5.37 -15.97 -0.59
C PHE A 174 5.14 -15.96 -2.10
N PHE A 175 6.21 -15.73 -2.85
CA PHE A 175 6.16 -15.68 -4.31
C PHE A 175 6.44 -17.07 -4.88
N PHE A 176 5.49 -17.57 -5.66
CA PHE A 176 5.57 -18.81 -6.42
C PHE A 176 5.82 -18.48 -7.89
N LYS A 177 6.76 -19.21 -8.48
CA LYS A 177 7.13 -19.20 -9.88
C LYS A 177 7.05 -20.63 -10.41
N ASP A 178 6.39 -20.82 -11.53
CA ASP A 178 6.21 -22.13 -12.17
C ASP A 178 5.69 -23.20 -11.18
N GLY A 179 4.83 -22.80 -10.23
CA GLY A 179 4.13 -23.69 -9.30
C GLY A 179 4.86 -24.11 -8.00
N ASN A 180 6.19 -24.12 -7.93
CA ASN A 180 6.89 -24.55 -6.71
C ASN A 180 8.23 -23.85 -6.41
N ARG A 181 8.78 -23.09 -7.37
CA ARG A 181 10.00 -22.31 -7.14
C ARG A 181 9.59 -20.98 -6.55
N GLY A 182 10.39 -20.40 -5.67
CA GLY A 182 9.91 -19.18 -5.05
C GLY A 182 10.89 -18.52 -4.12
N LYS A 183 10.43 -17.41 -3.55
CA LYS A 183 11.08 -16.70 -2.46
C LYS A 183 10.04 -16.26 -1.45
N SER A 184 10.42 -16.34 -0.18
CA SER A 184 9.65 -15.88 0.97
C SER A 184 10.28 -14.62 1.55
N TYR A 185 9.45 -13.64 1.92
CA TYR A 185 9.90 -12.40 2.54
C TYR A 185 9.04 -12.10 3.76
N TYR A 186 9.68 -11.78 4.87
CA TYR A 186 9.01 -11.63 6.15
C TYR A 186 9.09 -10.18 6.64
N SER A 187 8.00 -9.71 7.22
CA SER A 187 7.98 -8.49 8.03
C SER A 187 7.77 -8.81 9.52
N ASP A 188 7.32 -10.03 9.82
CA ASP A 188 7.25 -10.58 11.16
C ASP A 188 8.66 -10.87 11.69
N PRO A 189 9.12 -10.19 12.76
CA PRO A 189 10.48 -10.34 13.28
C PRO A 189 10.71 -11.71 13.93
N ASP A 190 9.66 -12.42 14.31
CA ASP A 190 9.74 -13.74 14.93
C ASP A 190 9.82 -14.88 13.89
N VAL A 191 9.95 -14.52 12.61
CA VAL A 191 10.04 -15.48 11.49
C VAL A 191 11.19 -15.12 10.58
N ALA A 192 12.04 -16.11 10.30
CA ALA A 192 13.12 -15.99 9.34
C ALA A 192 12.87 -16.93 8.17
N ALA A 193 13.32 -16.54 6.97
CA ALA A 193 13.32 -17.42 5.82
C ALA A 193 14.20 -18.64 6.11
N ASN A 194 13.67 -19.83 5.83
CA ASN A 194 14.41 -21.07 5.88
C ASN A 194 14.40 -21.71 4.50
N ASP A 195 15.43 -21.42 3.71
CA ASP A 195 15.56 -21.92 2.33
C ASP A 195 15.65 -23.46 2.23
N SER A 196 15.79 -24.17 3.35
CA SER A 196 15.79 -25.64 3.40
C SER A 196 14.37 -26.23 3.48
N VAL A 197 13.37 -25.43 3.83
CA VAL A 197 11.96 -25.82 3.96
C VAL A 197 11.24 -25.48 2.67
N ALA A 198 10.38 -26.38 2.20
CA ALA A 198 9.62 -26.16 0.96
C ALA A 198 8.67 -24.96 1.11
N MET A 199 8.41 -24.24 0.01
CA MET A 199 7.65 -22.99 0.05
C MET A 199 6.20 -23.19 0.53
N ASP A 200 5.58 -24.31 0.17
CA ASP A 200 4.26 -24.73 0.66
C ASP A 200 4.27 -24.99 2.16
N GLU A 201 5.28 -25.68 2.67
CA GLU A 201 5.46 -25.92 4.10
C GLU A 201 5.67 -24.61 4.88
N GLN A 202 6.51 -23.68 4.38
CA GLN A 202 6.67 -22.35 5.00
C GLN A 202 5.34 -21.56 5.06
N VAL A 203 4.53 -21.63 4.01
CA VAL A 203 3.20 -21.00 3.98
C VAL A 203 2.29 -21.61 5.03
N LEU A 204 2.18 -22.94 5.08
CA LEU A 204 1.31 -23.64 6.03
C LEU A 204 1.76 -23.45 7.48
N GLU A 205 3.08 -23.50 7.73
CA GLU A 205 3.65 -23.26 9.05
C GLU A 205 3.26 -21.89 9.59
N TYR A 206 3.32 -20.82 8.78
CA TYR A 206 2.90 -19.50 9.20
C TYR A 206 1.38 -19.39 9.33
N ALA A 207 0.63 -19.94 8.38
CA ALA A 207 -0.82 -19.86 8.30
C ALA A 207 -1.53 -20.48 9.53
N PHE A 208 -0.96 -21.54 10.11
CA PHE A 208 -1.51 -22.25 11.26
C PHE A 208 -0.87 -21.90 12.61
N ARG A 209 -0.08 -20.82 12.69
CA ARG A 209 0.37 -20.28 13.99
C ARG A 209 -0.84 -19.74 14.76
N GLU A 210 -0.74 -19.71 16.09
CA GLU A 210 -1.80 -19.13 16.92
C GLU A 210 -2.11 -17.67 16.55
N GLY A 211 -3.40 -17.36 16.43
CA GLY A 211 -3.92 -16.03 16.09
C GLY A 211 -4.73 -16.01 14.79
N ASP A 212 -5.39 -14.89 14.54
CA ASP A 212 -6.14 -14.69 13.29
C ASP A 212 -5.15 -14.30 12.17
N VAL A 213 -5.06 -15.16 11.15
CA VAL A 213 -4.24 -14.93 9.96
C VAL A 213 -5.17 -14.81 8.75
N ASP A 214 -5.03 -13.73 7.99
CA ASP A 214 -5.68 -13.55 6.70
C ASP A 214 -4.75 -13.99 5.56
N ALA A 215 -5.28 -14.73 4.59
CA ALA A 215 -4.58 -15.06 3.36
C ALA A 215 -5.09 -14.19 2.20
N LEU A 216 -4.17 -13.47 1.55
CA LEU A 216 -4.40 -12.73 0.32
C LEU A 216 -3.70 -13.48 -0.82
N VAL A 217 -4.48 -13.94 -1.81
CA VAL A 217 -3.97 -14.71 -2.94
C VAL A 217 -4.07 -13.88 -4.21
N TYR A 218 -2.94 -13.71 -4.89
CA TYR A 218 -2.81 -13.01 -6.16
C TYR A 218 -2.41 -14.02 -7.24
N ARG A 219 -3.21 -14.07 -8.31
CA ARG A 219 -2.93 -14.88 -9.51
C ARG A 219 -2.57 -14.04 -10.73
N ASN A 220 -2.89 -12.75 -10.72
CA ASN A 220 -2.43 -11.81 -11.73
C ASN A 220 -1.09 -11.21 -11.30
N MET A 221 -0.02 -11.57 -12.00
CA MET A 221 1.35 -11.12 -11.72
C MET A 221 1.76 -9.90 -12.54
N ALA A 222 0.83 -9.30 -13.31
CA ALA A 222 1.09 -8.10 -14.08
C ALA A 222 1.29 -6.91 -13.13
N THR A 223 2.34 -6.14 -13.40
CA THR A 223 2.66 -4.90 -12.70
C THR A 223 2.83 -3.80 -13.73
N MET A 224 2.31 -2.61 -13.44
CA MET A 224 2.51 -1.44 -14.28
C MET A 224 3.26 -0.34 -13.52
N GLY A 225 3.99 0.50 -14.25
CA GLY A 225 4.53 1.75 -13.70
C GLY A 225 3.40 2.70 -13.31
N ALA A 226 3.72 3.73 -12.52
CA ALA A 226 2.80 4.84 -12.32
C ALA A 226 2.52 5.54 -13.66
N ALA A 227 1.31 6.09 -13.83
CA ALA A 227 0.89 6.72 -15.07
C ALA A 227 1.82 7.87 -15.53
N ASP A 228 2.53 8.49 -14.59
CA ASP A 228 3.46 9.60 -14.84
C ASP A 228 4.95 9.19 -14.78
N SER A 229 5.29 7.91 -14.64
CA SER A 229 6.67 7.42 -14.47
C SER A 229 7.61 7.84 -15.60
N ASP A 230 7.13 7.82 -16.84
CA ASP A 230 7.94 8.18 -18.01
C ASP A 230 8.11 9.70 -18.17
N SER A 231 7.30 10.48 -17.47
CA SER A 231 7.25 11.94 -17.60
C SER A 231 7.89 12.69 -16.44
N ILE A 232 8.24 11.99 -15.35
CA ILE A 232 8.74 12.58 -14.12
C ILE A 232 10.21 12.23 -13.89
N ASP A 233 11.04 13.26 -13.85
CA ASP A 233 12.48 13.14 -13.57
C ASP A 233 12.83 13.68 -12.18
N LEU A 234 14.12 13.60 -11.81
CA LEU A 234 14.63 14.13 -10.56
C LEU A 234 14.31 15.62 -10.38
N ALA A 235 14.50 16.46 -11.41
CA ALA A 235 14.26 17.90 -11.30
C ALA A 235 12.78 18.20 -10.99
N GLN A 236 11.87 17.45 -11.61
CA GLN A 236 10.45 17.54 -11.34
C GLN A 236 10.09 17.06 -9.92
N MET A 237 10.65 15.94 -9.45
CA MET A 237 10.46 15.47 -8.07
C MET A 237 10.95 16.51 -7.05
N LEU A 238 12.12 17.10 -7.27
CA LEU A 238 12.66 18.17 -6.41
C LEU A 238 11.76 19.42 -6.43
N SER A 239 11.22 19.79 -7.59
CA SER A 239 10.29 20.92 -7.70
C SER A 239 8.99 20.71 -6.90
N LEU A 240 8.51 19.46 -6.82
CA LEU A 240 7.30 19.10 -6.06
C LEU A 240 7.53 19.17 -4.55
N LEU A 241 8.76 18.92 -4.07
CA LEU A 241 9.10 19.11 -2.65
C LEU A 241 9.16 20.59 -2.22
N VAL A 242 9.55 21.48 -3.15
CA VAL A 242 9.72 22.92 -2.86
C VAL A 242 8.43 23.71 -3.04
N SER A 243 7.51 23.25 -3.90
CA SER A 243 6.26 23.94 -4.27
C SER A 243 5.22 23.97 -3.14
N ARG A 244 5.52 24.74 -2.10
CA ARG A 244 4.56 25.33 -1.15
C ARG A 244 4.71 26.85 -1.07
N LYS A 245 5.82 27.42 -1.56
CA LYS A 245 6.11 28.86 -1.56
C LYS A 245 5.80 29.48 -2.92
N GLN A 246 4.53 29.61 -3.24
CA GLN A 246 3.92 30.73 -3.99
C GLN A 246 2.56 30.28 -4.51
N GLY A 247 1.51 30.99 -4.11
CA GLY A 247 0.29 31.04 -4.89
C GLY A 247 0.62 31.69 -6.23
N THR A 248 0.93 30.87 -7.23
CA THR A 248 0.94 31.27 -8.63
C THR A 248 0.23 30.19 -9.44
N THR A 249 -0.85 30.64 -10.04
CA THR A 249 -1.84 29.90 -10.81
C THR A 249 -1.18 29.24 -12.02
N LEU A 250 -0.94 27.94 -11.95
CA LEU A 250 -0.90 27.06 -13.13
C LEU A 250 -2.09 26.11 -12.99
N ALA A 251 -3.08 26.33 -13.84
CA ALA A 251 -4.26 25.50 -13.97
C ALA A 251 -3.88 24.09 -14.43
N ALA A 252 -3.76 23.18 -13.48
CA ALA A 252 -3.81 21.74 -13.66
C ALA A 252 -4.16 21.07 -12.31
N ASP A 253 -5.45 21.01 -12.03
CA ASP A 253 -6.16 20.02 -11.19
C ASP A 253 -5.38 19.34 -10.05
N SER A 254 -5.31 20.05 -8.92
CA SER A 254 -5.05 19.48 -7.60
C SER A 254 -6.19 18.55 -7.17
N ALA A 255 -5.91 17.26 -6.93
CA ALA A 255 -6.87 16.32 -6.35
C ALA A 255 -6.91 16.35 -4.82
N ALA A 256 -5.83 16.74 -4.14
CA ALA A 256 -5.77 16.62 -2.67
C ALA A 256 -6.68 17.62 -1.91
N ASP A 257 -7.16 18.68 -2.58
CA ASP A 257 -8.08 19.66 -1.99
C ASP A 257 -9.51 19.54 -2.51
N ARG A 258 -9.81 18.51 -3.31
CA ARG A 258 -11.13 18.29 -3.87
C ARG A 258 -12.00 17.55 -2.86
N LYS A 259 -13.04 18.23 -2.36
CA LYS A 259 -14.10 17.58 -1.60
C LYS A 259 -15.12 17.00 -2.56
N ILE A 260 -15.49 15.75 -2.32
CA ILE A 260 -16.66 15.14 -2.94
C ILE A 260 -17.86 15.33 -2.04
N ARG A 261 -19.05 15.39 -2.65
CA ARG A 261 -20.31 15.31 -1.91
C ARG A 261 -21.11 14.10 -2.36
N LEU A 262 -21.58 13.33 -1.39
CA LEU A 262 -22.46 12.19 -1.58
C LEU A 262 -23.77 12.44 -0.84
N SER A 263 -24.88 12.02 -1.43
CA SER A 263 -26.19 12.01 -0.77
C SER A 263 -26.74 10.60 -0.74
N VAL A 264 -27.19 10.14 0.43
CA VAL A 264 -27.78 8.82 0.60
C VAL A 264 -29.22 8.85 0.11
N THR A 265 -29.49 8.16 -0.99
CA THR A 265 -30.82 8.08 -1.61
C THR A 265 -31.63 6.86 -1.16
N GLY A 266 -30.97 5.84 -0.59
CA GLY A 266 -31.61 4.63 -0.08
C GLY A 266 -30.76 3.89 0.95
N GLY A 267 -31.39 3.03 1.73
CA GLY A 267 -30.76 2.29 2.83
C GLY A 267 -30.92 2.95 4.21
N PRO A 268 -30.24 2.42 5.25
CA PRO A 268 -30.44 2.81 6.65
C PRO A 268 -30.15 4.30 6.95
N LEU A 269 -29.40 4.96 6.07
CA LEU A 269 -28.98 6.35 6.23
C LEU A 269 -29.64 7.31 5.23
N ALA A 270 -30.75 6.90 4.59
CA ALA A 270 -31.45 7.70 3.59
C ALA A 270 -31.71 9.15 4.07
N GLY A 271 -31.43 10.11 3.19
CA GLY A 271 -31.54 11.55 3.46
C GLY A 271 -30.29 12.19 4.09
N LYS A 272 -29.29 11.41 4.51
CA LYS A 272 -27.99 11.95 4.95
C LYS A 272 -27.12 12.36 3.76
N SER A 273 -26.15 13.23 4.01
CA SER A 273 -25.11 13.60 3.06
C SER A 273 -23.74 13.49 3.70
N PHE A 274 -22.74 13.17 2.89
CA PHE A 274 -21.35 13.06 3.29
C PHE A 274 -20.48 13.97 2.45
N GLU A 275 -19.43 14.48 3.07
CA GLU A 275 -18.34 15.16 2.39
C GLU A 275 -17.01 14.55 2.83
N ALA A 276 -16.14 14.31 1.87
CA ALA A 276 -14.79 13.81 2.14
C ALA A 276 -13.81 14.36 1.12
N ARG A 277 -12.55 14.50 1.53
CA ARG A 277 -11.45 14.81 0.61
C ARG A 277 -11.08 13.56 -0.18
N ILE A 278 -10.70 13.72 -1.44
CA ILE A 278 -10.17 12.60 -2.23
C ILE A 278 -8.65 12.46 -2.10
N PRO A 279 -8.11 11.23 -2.18
CA PRO A 279 -8.86 9.97 -2.23
C PRO A 279 -9.52 9.66 -0.87
N CYS A 280 -10.67 9.01 -0.90
CA CYS A 280 -11.37 8.58 0.31
C CYS A 280 -11.87 7.14 0.20
N VAL A 281 -12.04 6.51 1.37
CA VAL A 281 -12.61 5.19 1.56
C VAL A 281 -14.01 5.31 2.13
N LEU A 282 -14.93 4.55 1.54
CA LEU A 282 -16.29 4.38 2.01
C LEU A 282 -16.41 2.99 2.62
N GLY A 283 -17.05 2.88 3.77
CA GLY A 283 -17.23 1.59 4.41
C GLY A 283 -17.99 1.67 5.73
N ARG A 284 -18.25 0.51 6.35
CA ARG A 284 -19.02 0.44 7.59
C ARG A 284 -18.26 0.93 8.82
N LYS A 285 -16.93 0.87 8.81
CA LYS A 285 -16.06 1.35 9.90
C LYS A 285 -14.63 1.57 9.43
N ASP A 286 -13.82 2.29 10.19
CA ASP A 286 -12.39 2.50 9.88
C ASP A 286 -12.20 3.09 8.45
N SER A 287 -13.10 3.99 8.04
CA SER A 287 -13.19 4.57 6.69
C SER A 287 -13.47 6.08 6.80
N ASP A 288 -13.09 6.85 5.77
CA ASP A 288 -13.31 8.31 5.74
C ASP A 288 -14.81 8.66 5.72
N ILE A 289 -15.60 7.87 4.99
CA ILE A 289 -17.07 7.95 4.98
C ILE A 289 -17.64 6.69 5.62
N ILE A 290 -18.24 6.86 6.79
CA ILE A 290 -18.86 5.77 7.55
C ILE A 290 -20.32 5.56 7.12
N VAL A 291 -20.56 4.44 6.44
CA VAL A 291 -21.87 3.97 6.00
C VAL A 291 -22.32 2.84 6.94
N ALA A 292 -23.09 3.20 7.97
CA ALA A 292 -23.59 2.29 9.00
C ALA A 292 -24.70 1.34 8.49
N ASP A 293 -24.34 0.51 7.53
CA ASP A 293 -25.16 -0.55 6.93
C ASP A 293 -24.47 -1.90 7.14
N PRO A 294 -25.10 -2.88 7.83
CA PRO A 294 -24.50 -4.19 8.11
C PRO A 294 -24.00 -4.96 6.88
N MET A 295 -24.59 -4.72 5.70
CA MET A 295 -24.19 -5.34 4.43
C MET A 295 -22.97 -4.65 3.79
N VAL A 296 -22.51 -3.55 4.36
CA VAL A 296 -21.31 -2.86 3.90
C VAL A 296 -20.09 -3.43 4.65
N SER A 297 -19.07 -3.88 3.91
CA SER A 297 -17.75 -4.25 4.44
C SER A 297 -17.12 -3.12 5.24
N LYS A 298 -16.21 -3.44 6.18
CA LYS A 298 -15.53 -2.45 7.04
C LYS A 298 -14.99 -1.30 6.19
N THR A 299 -14.19 -1.64 5.20
CA THR A 299 -13.75 -0.77 4.10
C THR A 299 -14.30 -1.38 2.81
N HIS A 300 -15.16 -0.68 2.08
CA HIS A 300 -15.99 -1.27 1.01
C HIS A 300 -15.55 -0.83 -0.38
N ALA A 301 -15.48 0.48 -0.61
CA ALA A 301 -15.08 1.07 -1.88
C ALA A 301 -14.19 2.30 -1.62
N ALA A 302 -13.45 2.74 -2.64
CA ALA A 302 -12.71 3.99 -2.61
C ALA A 302 -13.10 4.87 -3.79
N ILE A 303 -13.06 6.18 -3.59
CA ILE A 303 -13.13 7.18 -4.66
C ILE A 303 -11.75 7.82 -4.76
N ARG A 304 -11.13 7.72 -5.94
CA ARG A 304 -9.75 8.17 -6.21
C ARG A 304 -9.69 9.00 -7.48
N LEU A 305 -8.62 9.76 -7.66
CA LEU A 305 -8.29 10.34 -8.95
C LEU A 305 -7.34 9.39 -9.67
N MET A 306 -7.68 8.96 -10.88
CA MET A 306 -6.83 8.15 -11.74
C MET A 306 -6.80 8.80 -13.11
N GLU A 307 -5.62 9.13 -13.61
CA GLU A 307 -5.45 9.80 -14.92
C GLU A 307 -6.29 11.09 -15.05
N GLY A 308 -6.42 11.86 -13.97
CA GLY A 308 -7.23 13.08 -13.95
C GLY A 308 -8.74 12.86 -13.84
N ARG A 309 -9.21 11.60 -13.75
CA ARG A 309 -10.62 11.24 -13.67
C ARG A 309 -10.96 10.67 -12.30
N LEU A 310 -12.10 11.09 -11.76
CA LEU A 310 -12.62 10.43 -10.55
C LEU A 310 -13.03 9.02 -10.89
N THR A 311 -12.56 8.07 -10.10
CA THR A 311 -12.77 6.64 -10.30
C THR A 311 -13.25 6.02 -9.00
N LEU A 312 -14.36 5.29 -9.08
CA LEU A 312 -14.85 4.41 -8.03
C LEU A 312 -14.15 3.06 -8.15
N VAL A 313 -13.63 2.54 -7.04
CA VAL A 313 -12.91 1.27 -6.96
C VAL A 313 -13.53 0.41 -5.85
N ASP A 314 -14.00 -0.80 -6.18
CA ASP A 314 -14.43 -1.80 -5.20
C ASP A 314 -13.21 -2.37 -4.48
N LEU A 315 -13.18 -2.31 -3.16
CA LEU A 315 -12.04 -2.78 -2.35
C LEU A 315 -12.25 -4.22 -1.88
N ASN A 316 -12.65 -5.08 -2.82
CA ASN A 316 -13.05 -6.48 -2.60
C ASN A 316 -14.07 -6.63 -1.47
N SER A 317 -15.13 -5.84 -1.57
CA SER A 317 -16.23 -5.90 -0.63
C SER A 317 -16.97 -7.24 -0.72
N THR A 318 -17.58 -7.64 0.39
CA THR A 318 -18.30 -8.93 0.52
C THR A 318 -19.49 -9.02 -0.41
N ASN A 319 -20.22 -7.92 -0.60
CA ASN A 319 -21.44 -7.86 -1.41
C ASN A 319 -21.24 -7.17 -2.77
N GLY A 320 -20.02 -6.75 -3.10
CA GLY A 320 -19.70 -6.00 -4.31
C GLY A 320 -20.19 -4.54 -4.27
N THR A 321 -19.64 -3.76 -5.19
CA THR A 321 -20.05 -2.37 -5.44
C THR A 321 -20.75 -2.28 -6.78
N THR A 322 -21.84 -1.51 -6.87
CA THR A 322 -22.51 -1.19 -8.14
C THR A 322 -22.44 0.29 -8.46
N LEU A 323 -22.36 0.65 -9.74
CA LEU A 323 -22.55 2.00 -10.24
C LEU A 323 -23.74 2.01 -11.20
N ASN A 324 -24.77 2.82 -10.91
CA ASN A 324 -26.01 2.85 -11.68
C ASN A 324 -26.59 1.44 -11.87
N GLU A 325 -26.66 0.68 -10.77
CA GLU A 325 -27.16 -0.72 -10.70
C GLU A 325 -26.30 -1.77 -11.43
N GLN A 326 -25.21 -1.38 -12.07
CA GLN A 326 -24.28 -2.31 -12.71
C GLN A 326 -23.12 -2.64 -11.77
N PRO A 327 -22.76 -3.92 -11.55
CA PRO A 327 -21.59 -4.30 -10.78
C PRO A 327 -20.30 -3.72 -11.39
N VAL A 328 -19.45 -3.13 -10.57
CA VAL A 328 -18.18 -2.55 -11.00
C VAL A 328 -17.04 -2.99 -10.09
N LYS A 329 -15.88 -3.25 -10.68
CA LYS A 329 -14.61 -3.34 -9.95
C LYS A 329 -13.89 -2.01 -9.94
N GLN A 330 -13.91 -1.32 -11.07
CA GLN A 330 -13.36 0.00 -11.25
C GLN A 330 -14.12 0.72 -12.36
N GLN A 331 -14.57 1.96 -12.12
CA GLN A 331 -15.31 2.73 -13.12
C GLN A 331 -15.17 4.24 -12.88
N GLU A 332 -15.06 5.03 -13.95
CA GLU A 332 -15.10 6.50 -13.87
C GLU A 332 -16.42 6.95 -13.23
N LEU A 333 -16.33 7.80 -12.21
CA LEU A 333 -17.45 8.34 -11.45
C LEU A 333 -17.82 9.73 -11.98
N LYS A 334 -19.07 9.90 -12.40
CA LYS A 334 -19.62 11.14 -12.97
C LYS A 334 -20.72 11.71 -12.10
N ASN A 335 -20.82 13.04 -12.08
CA ASN A 335 -21.86 13.73 -11.33
C ASN A 335 -23.25 13.17 -11.67
N GLY A 336 -24.01 12.82 -10.63
CA GLY A 336 -25.33 12.19 -10.74
C GLY A 336 -25.34 10.67 -10.62
N ASP A 337 -24.19 10.00 -10.77
CA ASP A 337 -24.10 8.55 -10.64
C ASP A 337 -24.52 8.06 -9.25
N VAL A 338 -25.09 6.86 -9.20
CA VAL A 338 -25.54 6.21 -7.97
C VAL A 338 -24.64 5.03 -7.65
N ILE A 339 -23.95 5.11 -6.52
CA ILE A 339 -23.10 4.06 -5.96
C ILE A 339 -23.96 3.20 -5.04
N GLY A 340 -24.04 1.90 -5.31
CA GLY A 340 -24.69 0.91 -4.46
C GLY A 340 -23.67 0.11 -3.66
N MET A 341 -23.89 0.00 -2.35
CA MET A 341 -23.08 -0.81 -1.42
C MET A 341 -24.01 -1.46 -0.39
N GLY A 342 -24.15 -2.78 -0.42
CA GLY A 342 -25.10 -3.48 0.45
C GLY A 342 -26.55 -3.04 0.17
N SER A 343 -27.23 -2.51 1.19
CA SER A 343 -28.59 -1.94 1.04
C SER A 343 -28.60 -0.42 0.86
N THR A 344 -27.41 0.21 0.81
CA THR A 344 -27.26 1.66 0.75
C THR A 344 -26.97 2.15 -0.67
N PHE A 345 -27.64 3.24 -1.05
CA PHE A 345 -27.45 3.92 -2.33
C PHE A 345 -26.97 5.36 -2.09
N LEU A 346 -25.85 5.74 -2.71
CA LEU A 346 -25.18 7.02 -2.57
C LEU A 346 -25.11 7.71 -3.93
N LYS A 347 -25.84 8.81 -4.10
CA LYS A 347 -25.73 9.64 -5.29
C LYS A 347 -24.52 10.57 -5.18
N PHE A 348 -23.65 10.52 -6.18
CA PHE A 348 -22.52 11.43 -6.31
C PHE A 348 -22.99 12.79 -6.82
N LEU A 349 -22.71 13.85 -6.07
CA LEU A 349 -23.13 15.22 -6.37
C LEU A 349 -22.01 16.08 -6.94
N GLY A 350 -20.87 15.47 -7.27
CA GLY A 350 -19.73 16.14 -7.88
C GLY A 350 -18.64 16.52 -6.88
N VAL A 351 -17.72 17.32 -7.40
CA VAL A 351 -16.59 17.88 -6.66
C VAL A 351 -16.85 19.34 -6.39
N THR A 352 -16.73 19.76 -5.15
CA THR A 352 -16.66 21.17 -4.79
C THR A 352 -15.20 21.61 -4.71
N PRO A 353 -14.78 22.67 -5.44
CA PRO A 353 -13.55 23.37 -5.10
C PRO A 353 -13.67 23.88 -3.66
N GLU A 354 -12.61 23.81 -2.86
CA GLU A 354 -12.56 24.53 -1.58
C GLU A 354 -12.61 26.05 -1.80
#